data_AF-A0AAW4KQS9-F1
#
_entry.id   AF-A0AAW4KQS9-F1
#
_cell.length_a   1.000
_cell.length_b   1.000
_cell.length_c   1.000
_cell.angle_alpha   90.00
_cell.angle_beta   90.00
_cell.angle_gamma   90.00
#
_symmetry.space_group_name_H-M   'P 1'
#
loop_
_entity.id
_entity.type
_entity.pdbx_description
1 polymer ?
#
loop_
_entity_poly.entity_id
_entity_poly.type
_entity_poly.pdbx_seq_one_letter_code
_entity_poly.pdbx_strand_id
1 'polypeptide(L)'
;FDTTPAGVFNMIFGGGVGEALVKHPAIQAVGFTGSLKGGRALCDMAAARPQPIPVFAEMSSINPVIVLPQALQACVESIARDLTASVVQGCG
;
A
#
# COMPACT_ATOMS: atom_id res chain seq x y z
N PHE A 1 -12.66 -8.92 18.06
CA PHE A 1 -11.33 -9.22 18.63
C PHE A 1 -11.40 -10.10 19.87
N ASP A 2 -12.47 -10.06 20.65
CA ASP A 2 -12.60 -10.80 21.92
C ASP A 2 -12.72 -12.34 21.77
N THR A 3 -12.94 -12.85 20.55
CA THR A 3 -13.09 -14.29 20.26
C THR A 3 -11.88 -14.89 19.53
N THR A 4 -10.85 -14.10 19.24
CA THR A 4 -9.66 -14.59 18.52
C THR A 4 -8.69 -15.23 19.53
N PRO A 5 -8.22 -16.48 19.31
CA PRO A 5 -7.25 -17.10 20.22
C PRO A 5 -5.99 -16.24 20.40
N ALA A 6 -5.41 -16.31 21.60
CA ALA A 6 -4.19 -15.58 21.91
C ALA A 6 -3.07 -15.93 20.92
N GLY A 7 -2.36 -14.90 20.43
CA GLY A 7 -1.24 -15.05 19.51
C GLY A 7 -1.59 -15.12 18.02
N VAL A 8 -2.87 -15.23 17.65
CA VAL A 8 -3.30 -15.24 16.23
C VAL A 8 -3.14 -13.88 15.57
N PHE A 9 -3.36 -12.81 16.32
CA PHE A 9 -3.16 -11.44 15.85
C PHE A 9 -2.31 -10.66 16.85
N ASN A 10 -1.30 -9.96 16.34
CA ASN A 10 -0.46 -9.07 17.12
C ASN A 10 -0.32 -7.76 16.36
N MET A 11 -0.43 -6.64 17.07
CA MET A 11 -0.20 -5.30 16.51
C MET A 11 1.12 -4.76 17.07
N ILE A 12 2.04 -4.42 16.17
CA ILE A 12 3.39 -3.97 16.54
C ILE A 12 3.61 -2.59 15.92
N PHE A 13 4.00 -1.63 16.74
CA PHE A 13 4.30 -0.26 16.31
C PHE A 13 5.80 0.01 16.41
N GLY A 14 6.34 0.71 15.42
CA GLY A 14 7.74 1.17 15.44
C GLY A 14 8.32 1.33 14.04
N GLY A 15 9.30 2.22 13.91
CA GLY A 15 10.09 2.32 12.69
C GLY A 15 10.97 1.08 12.51
N GLY A 16 11.09 0.58 11.29
CA GLY A 16 11.99 -0.55 10.96
C GLY A 16 11.50 -1.94 11.37
N VAL A 17 10.39 -2.08 12.13
CA VAL A 17 9.85 -3.39 12.53
C VAL A 17 9.48 -4.27 11.34
N GLY A 18 9.02 -3.66 10.23
CA GLY A 18 8.64 -4.38 9.02
C GLY A 18 9.81 -5.14 8.39
N GLU A 19 11.01 -4.55 8.35
CA GLU A 19 12.20 -5.20 7.80
C GLU A 19 12.60 -6.44 8.61
N ALA A 20 12.61 -6.31 9.94
CA ALA A 20 12.91 -7.42 10.82
C ALA A 20 11.89 -8.56 10.66
N LEU A 21 10.60 -8.24 10.55
CA LEU A 21 9.53 -9.22 10.33
C LEU A 21 9.68 -9.92 8.98
N VAL A 22 9.91 -9.19 7.89
CA VAL A 22 10.09 -9.80 6.55
C VAL A 22 11.28 -10.74 6.50
N LYS A 23 12.35 -10.50 7.27
CA LYS A 23 13.52 -11.39 7.33
C LYS A 23 13.34 -12.58 8.27
N HIS A 24 12.35 -12.55 9.16
CA HIS A 24 12.21 -13.57 10.19
C HIS A 24 11.78 -14.92 9.59
N PRO A 25 12.47 -16.04 9.94
CA PRO A 25 12.24 -17.35 9.31
C PRO A 25 10.82 -17.89 9.49
N ALA A 26 10.14 -17.52 10.57
CA ALA A 26 8.75 -17.95 10.82
C ALA A 26 7.70 -17.26 9.93
N ILE A 27 8.00 -16.11 9.33
CA ILE A 27 7.06 -15.43 8.43
C ILE A 27 7.01 -16.17 7.09
N GLN A 28 5.80 -16.44 6.61
CA GLN A 28 5.54 -17.22 5.39
C GLN A 28 4.94 -16.40 4.24
N ALA A 29 4.46 -15.18 4.51
CA ALA A 29 3.93 -14.26 3.50
C ALA A 29 3.93 -12.83 4.05
N VAL A 30 3.94 -11.85 3.15
CA VAL A 30 3.86 -10.42 3.50
C VAL A 30 2.76 -9.76 2.67
N GLY A 31 1.88 -9.01 3.33
CA GLY A 31 1.00 -8.03 2.70
C GLY A 31 1.53 -6.62 2.94
N PHE A 32 1.57 -5.78 1.92
CA PHE A 32 2.04 -4.40 2.02
C PHE A 32 1.14 -3.45 1.24
N THR A 33 0.85 -2.29 1.84
CA THR A 33 0.24 -1.15 1.16
C THR A 33 1.06 0.09 1.46
N GLY A 34 1.52 0.80 0.42
CA GLY A 34 2.30 2.01 0.61
C GLY A 34 3.11 2.43 -0.62
N SER A 35 4.27 3.06 -0.37
CA SER A 35 5.09 3.58 -1.46
C SER A 35 5.72 2.47 -2.32
N LEU A 36 5.91 2.74 -3.62
CA LEU A 36 6.65 1.87 -4.53
C LEU A 36 8.04 1.49 -3.98
N LYS A 37 8.77 2.48 -3.43
CA LYS A 37 10.10 2.25 -2.84
C LYS A 37 10.05 1.29 -1.66
N GLY A 38 9.07 1.46 -0.76
CA GLY A 38 8.88 0.59 0.40
C GLY A 38 8.50 -0.83 0.00
N GLY A 39 7.50 -0.98 -0.88
CA GLY A 39 7.05 -2.28 -1.37
C GLY A 39 8.16 -3.04 -2.08
N ARG A 40 8.92 -2.35 -2.95
CA ARG A 40 10.06 -2.96 -3.64
C ARG A 40 11.14 -3.44 -2.69
N ALA A 41 11.49 -2.64 -1.68
CA ALA A 41 12.49 -3.05 -0.68
C ALA A 41 12.04 -4.32 0.07
N LEU A 42 10.76 -4.43 0.42
CA LEU A 42 10.23 -5.63 1.06
C LEU A 42 10.27 -6.85 0.12
N CYS A 43 9.90 -6.68 -1.15
CA CYS A 43 10.00 -7.75 -2.16
C CYS A 43 11.44 -8.26 -2.31
N ASP A 44 12.41 -7.35 -2.44
CA ASP A 44 13.82 -7.70 -2.60
C ASP A 44 14.34 -8.46 -1.37
N MET A 45 13.99 -8.01 -0.15
CA MET A 45 14.36 -8.70 1.10
C MET A 45 13.70 -10.07 1.24
N ALA A 46 12.42 -10.20 0.87
CA ALA A 46 11.71 -11.47 0.91
C ALA A 46 12.29 -12.48 -0.08
N ALA A 47 12.68 -12.04 -1.28
CA ALA A 47 13.29 -12.88 -2.30
C ALA A 47 14.72 -13.32 -1.94
N ALA A 48 15.47 -12.50 -1.20
CA ALA A 48 16.84 -12.81 -0.77
C ALA A 48 16.93 -13.79 0.42
N ARG A 49 15.80 -14.21 1.00
CA ARG A 49 15.78 -15.19 2.11
C ARG A 49 16.26 -16.58 1.63
N PRO A 50 16.84 -17.41 2.52
CA PRO A 50 17.13 -18.81 2.22
C PRO A 50 15.90 -19.59 1.73
N GLN A 51 14.73 -19.27 2.29
CA GLN A 51 13.42 -19.68 1.78
C GLN A 51 12.65 -18.41 1.38
N PRO A 52 12.59 -18.08 0.08
CA PRO A 52 11.83 -16.96 -0.43
C PRO A 52 10.33 -17.09 -0.08
N ILE A 53 9.69 -15.96 0.21
CA ILE A 53 8.26 -15.90 0.56
C ILE A 53 7.51 -14.94 -0.36
N PRO A 54 6.21 -15.17 -0.63
CA PRO A 54 5.41 -14.26 -1.44
C PRO A 54 5.19 -12.91 -0.74
N VAL A 55 5.20 -11.86 -1.55
CA VAL A 55 4.83 -10.49 -1.15
C VAL A 55 3.68 -10.02 -2.03
N PHE A 56 2.55 -9.68 -1.40
CA PHE A 56 1.40 -9.06 -2.03
C PHE A 56 1.46 -7.56 -1.71
N ALA A 57 1.92 -6.78 -2.68
CA ALA A 57 2.20 -5.36 -2.49
C ALA A 57 1.29 -4.49 -3.37
N GLU A 58 0.40 -3.73 -2.72
CA GLU A 58 -0.35 -2.64 -3.33
C GLU A 58 0.50 -1.36 -3.20
N MET A 59 1.00 -0.87 -4.32
CA MET A 59 1.98 0.21 -4.38
C MET A 59 1.42 1.46 -5.07
N SER A 60 2.13 2.58 -4.92
CA SER A 60 1.77 3.86 -5.55
C SER A 60 1.50 3.71 -7.05
N SER A 61 0.44 4.37 -7.52
CA SER A 61 0.12 4.53 -8.92
C SER A 61 0.23 6.01 -9.34
N ILE A 62 0.42 6.24 -10.64
CA ILE A 62 0.17 7.53 -11.26
C ILE A 62 -1.18 7.42 -11.94
N ASN A 63 -2.17 8.15 -11.44
CA ASN A 63 -3.54 8.12 -11.95
C ASN A 63 -3.79 9.38 -12.80
N PRO A 64 -3.53 9.35 -14.12
CA PRO A 64 -3.73 10.52 -14.96
C PRO A 64 -5.22 10.83 -15.11
N VAL A 65 -5.58 12.10 -14.91
CA VAL A 65 -6.91 12.63 -15.22
C VAL A 65 -6.79 13.53 -16.45
N ILE A 66 -7.47 13.13 -17.54
CA ILE A 66 -7.48 13.88 -18.79
C ILE A 66 -8.80 14.65 -18.89
N VAL A 67 -8.73 15.98 -18.95
CA VAL A 67 -9.92 16.83 -19.04
C VAL A 67 -10.01 17.47 -20.42
N LEU A 68 -11.11 17.21 -21.12
CA LEU A 68 -11.37 17.75 -22.46
C LEU A 68 -12.00 19.15 -22.38
N PRO A 69 -11.85 20.01 -23.41
CA PRO A 69 -12.34 21.40 -23.38
C PRO A 69 -13.83 21.52 -23.07
N GLN A 70 -14.65 20.63 -23.62
CA GLN A 70 -16.11 20.63 -23.42
C GLN A 70 -16.48 20.28 -21.98
N ALA A 71 -15.73 19.38 -21.33
CA ALA A 71 -15.95 19.03 -19.93
C ALA A 71 -15.60 20.20 -19.00
N LEU A 72 -14.55 20.96 -19.31
CA LEU A 72 -14.23 22.19 -18.58
C LEU A 72 -15.35 23.23 -18.71
N GLN A 73 -15.98 23.35 -19.87
CA GLN A 73 -17.08 24.30 -20.06
C GLN A 73 -18.36 23.86 -19.34
N ALA A 74 -18.64 22.56 -19.31
CA ALA A 74 -19.90 22.03 -18.78
C ALA A 74 -19.89 21.78 -17.26
N CYS A 75 -18.76 21.40 -16.67
CA CYS A 75 -18.75 20.84 -15.31
C CYS A 75 -17.47 21.08 -14.49
N VAL A 76 -16.77 22.21 -14.71
CA VAL A 76 -15.50 22.56 -14.04
C VAL A 76 -15.51 22.44 -12.52
N GLU A 77 -16.57 22.89 -11.85
CA GLU A 77 -16.66 22.91 -10.38
C GLU A 77 -16.68 21.48 -9.81
N SER A 78 -17.42 20.58 -10.45
CA SER A 78 -17.47 19.17 -10.05
C SER A 78 -16.14 18.47 -10.29
N ILE A 79 -15.50 18.71 -11.44
CA ILE A 79 -14.19 18.14 -11.77
C ILE A 79 -13.14 18.58 -10.75
N ALA A 80 -13.11 19.88 -10.41
CA ALA A 80 -12.16 20.41 -9.43
C ALA A 80 -12.37 19.79 -8.05
N ARG A 81 -13.62 19.68 -7.59
CA ARG A 81 -13.97 19.06 -6.30
C ARG A 81 -13.55 17.59 -6.26
N ASP A 82 -13.91 16.83 -7.28
CA ASP A 82 -13.72 15.38 -7.29
C ASP A 82 -12.23 15.03 -7.44
N LEU A 83 -11.48 15.79 -8.25
CA LEU A 83 -10.02 15.68 -8.31
C LEU A 83 -9.37 16.02 -6.97
N THR A 84 -9.80 17.11 -6.32
CA THR A 84 -9.28 17.48 -5.00
C THR A 84 -9.52 16.34 -4.01
N ALA A 85 -10.75 15.81 -3.94
CA ALA A 85 -11.09 14.70 -3.06
C ALA A 85 -10.21 13.46 -3.32
N SER A 86 -10.00 13.08 -4.59
CA SER A 86 -9.10 11.98 -4.95
C SER A 86 -7.67 12.19 -4.45
N VAL A 87 -7.12 13.42 -4.54
CA VAL A 87 -5.75 13.71 -4.08
C VAL A 87 -5.61 13.68 -2.56
N VAL A 88 -6.59 14.18 -1.79
CA VAL A 88 -6.49 14.26 -0.32
C VAL A 88 -7.07 13.05 0.42
N GLN A 89 -7.94 12.26 -0.21
CA GLN A 89 -8.64 11.12 0.43
C GLN A 89 -8.44 9.79 -0.31
N GLY A 90 -7.89 9.78 -1.53
CA GLY A 90 -7.89 8.62 -2.41
C GLY A 90 -6.60 7.79 -2.32
N CYS A 91 -6.72 6.58 -1.81
CA CYS A 91 -5.98 5.47 -2.38
C CYS A 91 -6.50 5.22 -3.81
N GLY A 92 -6.07 6.07 -4.75
CA GLY A 92 -6.27 5.89 -6.19
C GLY A 92 -7.68 6.11 -6.72
#